data_AF-A0A2J6IEV2-F1
#
_entry.id   AF-A0A2J6IEV2-F1
#
_cell.length_a   1.000
_cell.length_b   1.000
_cell.length_c   1.000
_cell.angle_alpha   90.00
_cell.angle_beta   90.00
_cell.angle_gamma   90.00
#
_symmetry.space_group_name_H-M   'P 1'
#
loop_
_entity.id
_entity.type
_entity.pdbx_description
1 polymer ?
#
loop_
_entity_poly.entity_id
_entity_poly.type
_entity_poly.pdbx_seq_one_letter_code
_entity_poly.pdbx_strand_id
1 'polypeptide(L)'
;DNTTTFPQTMYVDYVRVFEKNGFSAPNAPELNIEEETVGQLIEPSLAQNAIKDDFPDLGNAIVVVYGGGGEPVVEASDLAVDGDSSLVFNFPGGGWGGAYIELESPVDLSSYNYIKFLLNKPSDLTNAEIKLESPTTNFAVFLQDYTGSEVEQGFMEYSIPLADFSGLDLTEITIPFAMWNPQDVNQNFIEGPVYIDRIYFSE
;
A
#
# COMPACT_ATOMS: atom_id res chain seq x y z
N ASP A 1 26.88 28.04 -1.52
CA ASP A 1 27.82 28.17 -2.65
C ASP A 1 28.44 26.80 -2.88
N ASN A 2 28.53 26.36 -4.13
CA ASN A 2 28.90 24.98 -4.50
C ASN A 2 30.42 24.82 -4.73
N THR A 3 31.23 25.42 -3.85
CA THR A 3 32.68 25.58 -4.06
C THR A 3 33.52 24.55 -3.28
N THR A 4 32.91 23.70 -2.45
CA THR A 4 33.63 22.72 -1.65
C THR A 4 33.95 21.47 -2.48
N THR A 5 35.21 21.29 -2.87
CA THR A 5 35.71 20.08 -3.53
C THR A 5 36.16 19.02 -2.52
N PHE A 6 35.72 17.77 -2.71
CA PHE A 6 36.11 16.61 -1.90
C PHE A 6 37.03 15.65 -2.68
N PRO A 7 37.90 14.89 -1.98
CA PRO A 7 38.07 14.89 -0.51
C PRO A 7 38.93 16.07 -0.03
N GLN A 8 38.56 16.62 1.13
CA GLN A 8 39.38 17.63 1.81
C GLN A 8 40.28 16.96 2.83
N THR A 9 41.51 17.47 2.95
CA THR A 9 42.45 17.05 3.99
C THR A 9 41.96 17.53 5.36
N MET A 10 41.65 16.59 6.24
CA MET A 10 41.32 16.87 7.63
C MET A 10 42.60 16.88 8.47
N TYR A 11 42.93 18.03 9.06
CA TYR A 11 44.04 18.13 10.01
C TYR A 11 43.53 17.79 11.42
N VAL A 12 44.13 16.77 12.03
CA VAL A 12 43.82 16.34 13.40
C VAL A 12 44.96 16.78 14.31
N ASP A 13 44.69 17.73 15.22
CA ASP A 13 45.71 18.29 16.12
C ASP A 13 46.24 17.24 17.13
N TYR A 14 45.35 16.43 17.70
CA TYR A 14 45.73 15.28 18.51
C TYR A 14 44.58 14.27 18.59
N VAL A 15 44.91 13.00 18.68
CA VAL A 15 43.96 11.92 18.98
C VAL A 15 44.13 11.56 20.45
N ARG A 16 43.07 11.69 21.26
CA ARG A 16 43.05 11.10 22.60
C ARG A 16 42.63 9.65 22.48
N VAL A 17 43.54 8.74 22.77
CA VAL A 17 43.24 7.32 22.90
C VAL A 17 42.88 7.07 24.36
N PHE A 18 41.68 6.55 24.59
CA PHE A 18 41.26 6.07 25.90
C PHE A 18 41.28 4.54 25.87
N GLU A 19 41.99 3.94 26.82
CA GLU A 19 41.91 2.50 27.07
C GLU A 19 40.99 2.27 28.26
N LYS A 20 39.92 1.49 28.05
CA LYS A 20 39.04 1.07 29.14
C LYS A 20 39.50 -0.32 29.62
N ASN A 21 40.42 -0.31 30.59
CA ASN A 21 40.89 -1.53 31.23
C ASN A 21 39.70 -2.31 31.84
N GLY A 22 39.58 -3.58 31.48
CA GLY A 22 38.49 -4.45 31.95
C GLY A 22 37.16 -4.23 31.22
N PHE A 23 37.14 -3.56 30.07
CA PHE A 23 35.97 -3.59 29.20
C PHE A 23 35.81 -4.97 28.56
N SER A 24 34.80 -5.71 29.00
CA SER A 24 34.21 -6.75 28.18
C SER A 24 33.10 -6.10 27.39
N ALA A 25 33.17 -6.14 26.06
CA ALA A 25 31.98 -5.88 25.27
C ALA A 25 30.89 -6.86 25.72
N PRO A 26 29.63 -6.43 25.84
CA PRO A 26 28.54 -7.39 25.91
C PRO A 26 28.56 -8.21 24.62
N ASN A 27 27.98 -9.41 24.66
CA ASN A 27 27.72 -10.14 23.43
C ASN A 27 26.92 -9.23 22.49
N ALA A 28 27.25 -9.26 21.20
CA ALA A 28 26.42 -8.62 20.20
C ALA A 28 24.97 -9.12 20.41
N PRO A 29 23.96 -8.24 20.23
CA PRO A 29 22.59 -8.71 20.19
C PRO A 29 22.49 -9.85 19.18
N GLU A 30 21.64 -10.85 19.47
CA GLU A 30 21.40 -11.92 18.53
C GLU A 30 20.78 -11.33 17.27
N LEU A 31 21.32 -11.73 16.10
CA LEU A 31 20.70 -11.40 14.82
C LEU A 31 19.33 -12.04 14.79
N ASN A 32 18.28 -11.24 14.94
CA ASN A 32 16.91 -11.69 14.81
C ASN A 32 16.47 -11.46 13.36
N ILE A 33 16.58 -12.49 12.52
CA ILE A 33 16.20 -12.40 11.09
C ILE A 33 14.70 -12.09 10.92
N GLU A 34 13.86 -12.43 11.90
CA GLU A 34 12.44 -12.05 11.90
C GLU A 34 12.22 -10.55 12.20
N GLU A 35 13.18 -9.89 12.85
CA GLU A 35 13.15 -8.45 13.18
C GLU A 35 13.99 -7.61 12.19
N GLU A 36 14.91 -8.23 11.45
CA GLU A 36 15.74 -7.64 10.42
C GLU A 36 15.32 -8.09 9.00
N THR A 37 14.04 -8.01 8.67
CA THR A 37 13.58 -8.14 7.29
C THR A 37 13.79 -6.82 6.55
N VAL A 38 14.65 -6.81 5.53
CA VAL A 38 14.55 -5.80 4.46
C VAL A 38 13.19 -6.05 3.82
N GLY A 39 12.28 -5.08 3.88
CA GLY A 39 10.96 -5.19 3.27
C GLY A 39 11.03 -5.54 1.78
N GLN A 40 9.89 -5.81 1.17
CA GLN A 40 9.83 -6.11 -0.25
C GLN A 40 10.50 -5.00 -1.09
N LEU A 41 11.27 -5.40 -2.12
CA LEU A 41 11.65 -4.50 -3.21
C LEU A 41 10.44 -4.31 -4.13
N ILE A 42 9.79 -3.15 -4.03
CA ILE A 42 8.60 -2.80 -4.81
C ILE A 42 9.03 -1.82 -5.91
N GLU A 43 8.75 -2.18 -7.16
CA GLU A 43 8.97 -1.28 -8.30
C GLU A 43 8.05 -0.05 -8.17
N PRO A 44 8.58 1.19 -8.28
CA PRO A 44 7.76 2.39 -8.08
C PRO A 44 6.53 2.48 -8.98
N SER A 45 6.61 1.96 -10.21
CA SER A 45 5.49 1.99 -11.15
C SER A 45 4.41 0.95 -10.90
N LEU A 46 4.58 0.07 -9.90
CA LEU A 46 3.68 -1.06 -9.67
C LEU A 46 2.23 -0.61 -9.41
N ALA A 47 2.04 0.54 -8.75
CA ALA A 47 0.72 1.09 -8.49
C ALA A 47 -0.06 1.44 -9.77
N GLN A 48 0.63 1.80 -10.85
CA GLN A 48 -0.02 2.22 -12.09
C GLN A 48 -0.79 1.08 -12.75
N ASN A 49 -0.42 -0.18 -12.49
CA ASN A 49 -1.17 -1.34 -12.97
C ASN A 49 -2.56 -1.45 -12.31
N ALA A 50 -2.85 -0.69 -11.26
CA ALA A 50 -4.16 -0.70 -10.62
C ALA A 50 -5.02 0.50 -11.03
N ILE A 51 -4.44 1.57 -11.58
CA ILE A 51 -5.14 2.82 -11.88
C ILE A 51 -5.64 2.78 -13.33
N LYS A 52 -6.87 3.24 -13.56
CA LYS A 52 -7.46 3.27 -14.89
C LYS A 52 -6.64 4.15 -15.86
N ASP A 53 -6.28 3.62 -17.02
CA ASP A 53 -5.35 4.23 -18.00
C ASP A 53 -5.76 5.65 -18.45
N ASP A 54 -7.06 5.92 -18.56
CA ASP A 54 -7.61 7.22 -18.98
C ASP A 54 -8.06 8.11 -17.81
N PHE A 55 -7.68 7.76 -16.57
CA PHE A 55 -7.98 8.52 -15.35
C PHE A 55 -6.71 9.22 -14.82
N PRO A 56 -6.38 10.42 -15.32
CA PRO A 56 -5.09 11.06 -15.02
C PRO A 56 -5.00 11.67 -13.62
N ASP A 57 -6.13 11.83 -12.92
CA ASP A 57 -6.24 12.67 -11.73
C ASP A 57 -5.48 12.13 -10.51
N LEU A 58 -5.10 10.85 -10.49
CA LEU A 58 -4.27 10.27 -9.43
C LEU A 58 -2.76 10.50 -9.65
N GLY A 59 -2.34 10.83 -10.86
CA GLY A 59 -0.91 11.05 -11.17
C GLY A 59 -0.04 9.81 -10.95
N ASN A 60 1.19 10.04 -10.50
CA ASN A 60 2.11 8.95 -10.13
C ASN A 60 1.81 8.47 -8.72
N ALA A 61 1.95 7.17 -8.50
CA ALA A 61 1.77 6.55 -7.20
C ALA A 61 2.75 5.41 -6.98
N ILE A 62 2.93 5.02 -5.71
CA ILE A 62 3.68 3.84 -5.28
C ILE A 62 2.79 2.91 -4.47
N VAL A 63 3.18 1.64 -4.35
CA VAL A 63 2.55 0.69 -3.44
C VAL A 63 3.38 0.58 -2.17
N VAL A 64 2.73 0.66 -1.01
CA VAL A 64 3.35 0.43 0.29
C VAL A 64 2.62 -0.71 0.99
N VAL A 65 3.39 -1.64 1.57
CA VAL A 65 2.89 -2.80 2.31
C VAL A 65 3.16 -2.63 3.80
N TYR A 66 2.24 -3.04 4.65
CA TYR A 66 2.41 -2.96 6.10
C TYR A 66 1.54 -3.98 6.83
N GLY A 67 2.03 -4.52 7.93
CA GLY A 67 1.36 -5.60 8.63
C GLY A 67 2.18 -6.15 9.78
N GLY A 68 1.55 -7.07 10.52
CA GLY A 68 2.19 -7.88 11.56
C GLY A 68 2.20 -9.35 11.19
N GLY A 69 2.65 -9.66 9.97
CA GLY A 69 2.62 -10.99 9.35
C GLY A 69 1.43 -11.24 8.43
N GLY A 70 0.59 -10.22 8.18
CA GLY A 70 -0.54 -10.27 7.25
C GLY A 70 -0.38 -9.34 6.03
N GLU A 71 0.75 -8.64 5.93
CA GLU A 71 1.08 -7.81 4.78
C GLU A 71 1.19 -8.67 3.50
N PRO A 72 0.60 -8.23 2.38
CA PRO A 72 0.66 -8.99 1.14
C PRO A 72 2.04 -8.87 0.50
N VAL A 73 2.42 -9.90 -0.26
CA VAL A 73 3.43 -9.75 -1.31
C VAL A 73 2.75 -9.08 -2.50
N VAL A 74 3.33 -8.00 -3.02
CA VAL A 74 2.74 -7.25 -4.13
C VAL A 74 3.46 -7.51 -5.45
N GLU A 75 2.72 -7.72 -6.52
CA GLU A 75 3.28 -8.00 -7.85
C GLU A 75 2.34 -7.54 -8.96
N ALA A 76 2.83 -7.55 -10.20
CA ALA A 76 2.02 -7.31 -11.38
C ALA A 76 1.52 -8.64 -11.95
N SER A 77 0.34 -8.64 -12.59
CA SER A 77 -0.17 -9.81 -13.31
C SER A 77 -0.71 -9.43 -14.68
N ASP A 78 -0.53 -10.31 -15.66
CA ASP A 78 -1.14 -10.17 -16.99
C ASP A 78 -2.68 -10.38 -16.98
N LEU A 79 -3.26 -10.74 -15.84
CA LEU A 79 -4.71 -10.83 -15.65
C LEU A 79 -5.30 -9.44 -15.41
N ALA A 80 -5.67 -8.74 -16.49
CA ALA A 80 -6.16 -7.37 -16.45
C ALA A 80 -7.37 -7.15 -17.36
N VAL A 81 -8.24 -6.22 -16.99
CA VAL A 81 -9.36 -5.71 -17.78
C VAL A 81 -9.03 -4.32 -18.34
N ASP A 82 -8.23 -3.53 -17.63
CA ASP A 82 -7.67 -2.25 -18.07
C ASP A 82 -6.16 -2.37 -18.27
N GLY A 83 -5.64 -1.78 -19.35
CA GLY A 83 -4.22 -1.88 -19.68
C GLY A 83 -3.74 -3.32 -19.94
N ASP A 84 -2.44 -3.53 -19.77
CA ASP A 84 -1.76 -4.81 -20.00
C ASP A 84 -1.54 -5.62 -18.71
N SER A 85 -1.75 -5.02 -17.52
CA SER A 85 -1.45 -5.66 -16.24
C SER A 85 -2.30 -5.11 -15.10
N SER A 86 -2.61 -5.95 -14.12
CA SER A 86 -3.23 -5.57 -12.84
C SER A 86 -2.22 -5.54 -11.70
N LEU A 87 -2.56 -4.88 -10.60
CA LEU A 87 -1.87 -5.01 -9.32
C LEU A 87 -2.36 -6.25 -8.58
N VAL A 88 -1.48 -6.98 -7.91
CA VAL A 88 -1.84 -8.14 -7.07
C VAL A 88 -1.40 -7.91 -5.64
N PHE A 89 -2.31 -8.09 -4.70
CA PHE A 89 -2.02 -8.26 -3.28
C PHE A 89 -2.16 -9.73 -2.92
N ASN A 90 -1.03 -10.43 -2.78
CA ASN A 90 -1.02 -11.83 -2.39
C ASN A 90 -0.89 -11.96 -0.87
N PHE A 91 -2.03 -12.11 -0.20
CA PHE A 91 -2.11 -12.14 1.25
C PHE A 91 -1.68 -13.51 1.81
N PRO A 92 -0.84 -13.55 2.86
CA PRO A 92 -0.42 -14.81 3.48
C PRO A 92 -1.48 -15.41 4.42
N GLY A 93 -2.53 -14.65 4.76
CA GLY A 93 -3.49 -15.01 5.80
C GLY A 93 -2.89 -15.04 7.20
N GLY A 94 -3.68 -15.46 8.19
CA GLY A 94 -3.21 -15.70 9.56
C GLY A 94 -2.84 -14.47 10.42
N GLY A 95 -2.58 -13.30 9.83
CA GLY A 95 -2.23 -12.07 10.53
C GLY A 95 -2.94 -10.83 9.98
N TRP A 96 -2.83 -9.72 10.71
CA TRP A 96 -3.31 -8.42 10.25
C TRP A 96 -2.29 -7.79 9.29
N GLY A 97 -2.79 -7.09 8.27
CA GLY A 97 -1.95 -6.42 7.30
C GLY A 97 -2.69 -6.05 6.03
N GLY A 98 -1.99 -5.31 5.18
CA GLY A 98 -2.56 -4.70 4.00
C GLY A 98 -1.52 -3.96 3.17
N ALA A 99 -2.02 -3.36 2.11
CA ALA A 99 -1.22 -2.51 1.25
C ALA A 99 -2.07 -1.34 0.77
N TYR A 100 -1.39 -0.24 0.45
CA TYR A 100 -2.02 0.99 0.00
C TYR A 100 -1.25 1.60 -1.16
N ILE A 101 -1.98 2.35 -1.97
CA ILE A 101 -1.44 3.18 -3.05
C ILE A 101 -1.23 4.58 -2.46
N GLU A 102 0.00 5.07 -2.50
CA GLU A 102 0.38 6.40 -2.04
C GLU A 102 0.74 7.28 -3.23
N LEU A 103 0.09 8.45 -3.34
CA LEU A 103 0.32 9.39 -4.43
C LEU A 103 1.60 10.21 -4.20
N GLU A 104 2.28 10.56 -5.29
CA GLU A 104 3.45 11.46 -5.24
C GLU A 104 3.07 12.86 -4.70
N SER A 105 1.82 13.28 -4.90
CA SER A 105 1.29 14.55 -4.38
C SER A 105 -0.20 14.40 -4.03
N PRO A 106 -0.70 15.10 -2.99
CA PRO A 106 -2.11 15.10 -2.68
C PRO A 106 -2.95 15.62 -3.85
N VAL A 107 -4.14 15.05 -4.04
CA VAL A 107 -5.06 15.40 -5.14
C VAL A 107 -6.45 15.77 -4.60
N ASP A 108 -7.14 16.68 -5.29
CA ASP A 108 -8.51 17.07 -4.96
C ASP A 108 -9.50 16.17 -5.72
N LEU A 109 -10.22 15.34 -4.97
CA LEU A 109 -11.26 14.43 -5.46
C LEU A 109 -12.66 14.85 -5.02
N SER A 110 -12.81 16.06 -4.47
CA SER A 110 -14.08 16.55 -3.89
C SER A 110 -15.20 16.76 -4.92
N SER A 111 -14.88 16.78 -6.21
CA SER A 111 -15.87 16.83 -7.29
C SER A 111 -16.49 15.48 -7.64
N TYR A 112 -15.92 14.37 -7.17
CA TYR A 112 -16.40 13.02 -7.44
C TYR A 112 -17.42 12.55 -6.39
N ASN A 113 -18.24 11.55 -6.74
CA ASN A 113 -19.23 10.95 -5.85
C ASN A 113 -18.95 9.49 -5.52
N TYR A 114 -18.14 8.81 -6.33
CA TYR A 114 -17.82 7.39 -6.17
C TYR A 114 -16.33 7.13 -6.37
N ILE A 115 -15.80 6.18 -5.60
CA ILE A 115 -14.63 5.41 -6.01
C ILE A 115 -15.11 4.11 -6.66
N LYS A 116 -14.46 3.74 -7.76
CA LYS A 116 -14.72 2.51 -8.50
C LYS A 116 -13.43 1.75 -8.72
N PHE A 117 -13.50 0.43 -8.61
CA PHE A 117 -12.37 -0.46 -8.78
C PHE A 117 -12.85 -1.88 -9.09
N LEU A 118 -12.00 -2.67 -9.73
CA LEU A 118 -12.24 -4.08 -10.03
C LEU A 118 -11.45 -4.95 -9.05
N LEU A 119 -12.09 -5.99 -8.54
CA LEU A 119 -11.41 -7.06 -7.80
C LEU A 119 -11.66 -8.42 -8.44
N ASN A 120 -10.59 -9.18 -8.68
CA ASN A 120 -10.65 -10.64 -8.79
C ASN A 120 -9.99 -11.20 -7.54
N LYS A 121 -10.71 -12.04 -6.79
CA LYS A 121 -10.35 -12.42 -5.42
C LYS A 121 -10.79 -13.85 -5.10
N PRO A 122 -10.23 -14.50 -4.07
CA PRO A 122 -10.68 -15.81 -3.64
C PRO A 122 -12.19 -15.78 -3.30
N SER A 123 -12.90 -16.85 -3.63
CA SER A 123 -14.36 -16.96 -3.37
C SER A 123 -14.70 -16.80 -1.89
N ASP A 124 -13.77 -17.21 -1.03
CA ASP A 124 -13.94 -17.24 0.42
C ASP A 124 -13.66 -15.85 1.04
N LEU A 125 -13.10 -14.90 0.28
CA LEU A 125 -12.95 -13.50 0.71
C LEU A 125 -14.33 -12.84 0.70
N THR A 126 -14.93 -12.67 1.86
CA THR A 126 -16.23 -11.99 1.99
C THR A 126 -16.10 -10.57 2.51
N ASN A 127 -15.02 -10.25 3.21
CA ASN A 127 -14.80 -8.92 3.77
C ASN A 127 -13.34 -8.47 3.65
N ALA A 128 -13.13 -7.15 3.61
CA ALA A 128 -11.85 -6.46 3.73
C ALA A 128 -12.14 -5.00 4.04
N GLU A 129 -11.19 -4.29 4.63
CA GLU A 129 -11.29 -2.82 4.75
C GLU A 129 -10.86 -2.19 3.42
N ILE A 130 -11.69 -1.31 2.90
CA ILE A 130 -11.32 -0.38 1.81
C ILE A 130 -11.16 0.99 2.44
N LYS A 131 -9.97 1.57 2.35
CA LYS A 131 -9.60 2.78 3.10
C LYS A 131 -9.04 3.86 2.18
N LEU A 132 -9.45 5.10 2.44
CA LEU A 132 -8.91 6.31 1.85
C LEU A 132 -8.32 7.21 2.94
N GLU A 133 -7.25 7.93 2.61
CA GLU A 133 -6.59 8.84 3.55
C GLU A 133 -6.19 10.17 2.90
N SER A 134 -6.31 11.22 3.71
CA SER A 134 -5.73 12.54 3.52
C SER A 134 -4.72 12.83 4.65
N PRO A 135 -3.93 13.91 4.60
CA PRO A 135 -2.93 14.23 5.63
C PRO A 135 -3.47 14.29 7.06
N THR A 136 -4.74 14.62 7.24
CA THR A 136 -5.35 14.83 8.57
C THR A 136 -6.55 13.93 8.87
N THR A 137 -7.10 13.25 7.87
CA THR A 137 -8.28 12.40 8.03
C THR A 137 -8.11 11.08 7.28
N ASN A 138 -8.70 10.02 7.81
CA ASN A 138 -8.78 8.75 7.12
C ASN A 138 -10.07 8.05 7.49
N PHE A 139 -10.58 7.22 6.59
CA PHE A 139 -11.80 6.46 6.84
C PHE A 139 -11.75 5.14 6.08
N ALA A 140 -12.21 4.07 6.73
CA ALA A 140 -12.35 2.75 6.13
C ALA A 140 -13.83 2.35 6.09
N VAL A 141 -14.23 1.75 4.98
CA VAL A 141 -15.50 1.04 4.84
C VAL A 141 -15.22 -0.45 4.64
N PHE A 142 -16.22 -1.30 4.81
CA PHE A 142 -16.05 -2.75 4.71
C PHE A 142 -16.60 -3.28 3.39
N LEU A 143 -15.79 -4.04 2.66
CA LEU A 143 -16.14 -4.59 1.34
C LEU A 143 -17.44 -5.41 1.37
N GLN A 144 -17.73 -6.09 2.49
CA GLN A 144 -18.96 -6.88 2.67
C GLN A 144 -20.25 -6.04 2.59
N ASP A 145 -20.17 -4.72 2.80
CA ASP A 145 -21.32 -3.81 2.74
C ASP A 145 -21.66 -3.40 1.30
N TYR A 146 -20.84 -3.80 0.32
CA TYR A 146 -20.99 -3.47 -1.09
C TYR A 146 -21.10 -4.72 -1.95
N THR A 147 -22.00 -4.69 -2.93
CA THR A 147 -22.15 -5.78 -3.90
C THR A 147 -21.43 -5.42 -5.19
N GLY A 148 -20.43 -6.21 -5.56
CA GLY A 148 -19.75 -6.08 -6.85
C GLY A 148 -20.65 -6.54 -8.01
N SER A 149 -20.47 -5.95 -9.18
CA SER A 149 -21.10 -6.39 -10.43
C SER A 149 -20.09 -7.14 -11.29
N GLU A 150 -20.48 -8.30 -11.82
CA GLU A 150 -19.58 -9.11 -12.66
C GLU A 150 -19.18 -8.34 -13.91
N VAL A 151 -17.88 -8.37 -14.22
CA VAL A 151 -17.29 -7.84 -15.45
C VAL A 151 -16.78 -9.02 -16.27
N GLU A 152 -15.52 -9.02 -16.68
CA GLU A 152 -14.91 -10.11 -17.42
C GLU A 152 -13.75 -10.71 -16.62
N GLN A 153 -13.30 -11.90 -17.03
CA GLN A 153 -12.10 -12.55 -16.48
C GLN A 153 -12.16 -12.78 -14.94
N GLY A 154 -13.37 -12.91 -14.39
CA GLY A 154 -13.60 -13.13 -12.95
C GLY A 154 -13.53 -11.87 -12.08
N PHE A 155 -13.34 -10.68 -12.68
CA PHE A 155 -13.39 -9.42 -11.96
C PHE A 155 -14.82 -9.01 -11.63
N MET A 156 -14.97 -8.40 -10.46
CA MET A 156 -16.18 -7.74 -9.99
C MET A 156 -15.90 -6.23 -9.84
N GLU A 157 -16.74 -5.38 -10.44
CA GLU A 157 -16.68 -3.94 -10.24
C GLU A 157 -17.41 -3.55 -8.96
N TYR A 158 -16.70 -2.87 -8.07
CA TYR A 158 -17.24 -2.25 -6.88
C TYR A 158 -17.38 -0.74 -7.12
N SER A 159 -18.49 -0.18 -6.66
CA SER A 159 -18.76 1.26 -6.71
C SER A 159 -19.18 1.70 -5.31
N ILE A 160 -18.29 2.41 -4.62
CA ILE A 160 -18.50 2.87 -3.25
C ILE A 160 -18.76 4.38 -3.25
N PRO A 161 -19.90 4.85 -2.71
CA PRO A 161 -20.14 6.27 -2.54
C PRO A 161 -19.08 6.92 -1.65
N LEU A 162 -18.49 8.03 -2.09
CA LEU A 162 -17.52 8.79 -1.28
C LEU A 162 -18.15 9.35 0.01
N ALA A 163 -19.47 9.55 0.01
CA ALA A 163 -20.23 9.94 1.20
C ALA A 163 -20.18 8.91 2.34
N ASP A 164 -19.89 7.64 2.05
CA ASP A 164 -19.76 6.59 3.07
C ASP A 164 -18.43 6.71 3.84
N PHE A 165 -17.43 7.39 3.28
CA PHE A 165 -16.18 7.76 3.95
C PHE A 165 -16.40 9.00 4.83
N SER A 166 -17.27 8.87 5.83
CA SER A 166 -17.78 9.99 6.63
C SER A 166 -16.66 10.82 7.28
N GLY A 167 -16.57 12.09 6.91
CA GLY A 167 -15.62 13.05 7.50
C GLY A 167 -14.22 12.99 6.92
N LEU A 168 -14.00 12.19 5.86
CA LEU A 168 -12.80 12.24 5.05
C LEU A 168 -12.72 13.57 4.27
N ASP A 169 -11.55 14.21 4.33
CA ASP A 169 -11.23 15.37 3.50
C ASP A 169 -10.82 14.90 2.09
N LEU A 170 -11.71 15.12 1.12
CA LEU A 170 -11.49 14.75 -0.28
C LEU A 170 -10.65 15.79 -1.04
N THR A 171 -10.32 16.95 -0.45
CA THR A 171 -9.62 18.03 -1.15
C THR A 171 -8.10 17.84 -1.23
N GLU A 172 -7.56 16.90 -0.45
CA GLU A 172 -6.13 16.61 -0.38
C GLU A 172 -5.86 15.10 -0.14
N ILE A 173 -6.44 14.22 -0.95
CA ILE A 173 -6.24 12.77 -0.83
C ILE A 173 -4.79 12.38 -1.16
N THR A 174 -4.15 11.63 -0.25
CA THR A 174 -2.80 11.08 -0.42
C THR A 174 -2.81 9.57 -0.62
N ILE A 175 -3.81 8.87 -0.06
CA ILE A 175 -4.02 7.44 -0.24
C ILE A 175 -5.42 7.25 -0.82
N PRO A 176 -5.56 7.14 -2.16
CA PRO A 176 -6.86 6.98 -2.80
C PRO A 176 -7.41 5.56 -2.71
N PHE A 177 -6.57 4.58 -2.37
CA PHE A 177 -6.99 3.20 -2.23
C PHE A 177 -6.05 2.43 -1.31
N ALA A 178 -6.63 1.71 -0.37
CA ALA A 178 -5.95 0.74 0.45
C ALA A 178 -6.88 -0.44 0.73
N MET A 179 -6.30 -1.63 0.84
CA MET A 179 -7.01 -2.85 1.20
C MET A 179 -6.32 -3.50 2.39
N TRP A 180 -7.07 -3.74 3.46
CA TRP A 180 -6.56 -4.38 4.68
C TRP A 180 -7.42 -5.56 5.07
N ASN A 181 -6.78 -6.49 5.79
CA ASN A 181 -7.46 -7.50 6.60
C ASN A 181 -8.51 -8.31 5.80
N PRO A 182 -8.14 -8.97 4.69
CA PRO A 182 -9.07 -9.80 3.94
C PRO A 182 -9.53 -10.97 4.82
N GLN A 183 -10.84 -11.18 4.86
CA GLN A 183 -11.50 -12.08 5.81
C GLN A 183 -12.57 -12.94 5.14
N ASP A 184 -12.76 -14.14 5.71
CA ASP A 184 -13.89 -15.01 5.41
C ASP A 184 -15.15 -14.60 6.20
N VAL A 185 -16.24 -15.35 5.99
CA VAL A 185 -17.54 -15.12 6.67
C VAL A 185 -17.47 -15.28 8.19
N ASN A 186 -16.42 -15.94 8.70
CA ASN A 186 -16.17 -16.14 10.11
C ASN A 186 -15.16 -15.13 10.67
N GLN A 187 -14.76 -14.12 9.89
CA GLN A 187 -13.75 -13.09 10.23
C GLN A 187 -12.33 -13.67 10.42
N ASN A 188 -12.03 -14.83 9.85
CA ASN A 188 -10.66 -15.34 9.81
C ASN A 188 -9.90 -14.64 8.68
N PHE A 189 -8.64 -14.25 8.93
CA PHE A 189 -7.76 -13.75 7.87
C PHE A 189 -7.51 -14.85 6.84
N ILE A 190 -7.72 -14.52 5.56
CA ILE A 190 -7.57 -15.48 4.48
C ILE A 190 -6.27 -15.30 3.71
N GLU A 191 -5.78 -16.41 3.18
CA GLU A 191 -4.67 -16.45 2.24
C GLU A 191 -5.19 -16.35 0.81
N GLY A 192 -4.44 -15.67 -0.05
CA GLY A 192 -4.60 -15.76 -1.49
C GLY A 192 -4.44 -14.43 -2.24
N PRO A 193 -4.36 -14.50 -3.58
CA PRO A 193 -4.16 -13.33 -4.43
C PRO A 193 -5.47 -12.55 -4.61
N VAL A 194 -5.38 -11.24 -4.39
CA VAL A 194 -6.41 -10.27 -4.78
C VAL A 194 -5.84 -9.41 -5.89
N TYR A 195 -6.40 -9.56 -7.10
CA TYR A 195 -6.09 -8.74 -8.25
C TYR A 195 -6.94 -7.47 -8.19
N ILE A 196 -6.29 -6.32 -8.33
CA ILE A 196 -6.86 -4.99 -8.25
C ILE A 196 -6.57 -4.30 -9.58
N ASP A 197 -7.63 -3.81 -10.21
CA ASP A 197 -7.53 -3.18 -11.52
C ASP A 197 -8.54 -2.02 -11.62
N ARG A 198 -8.28 -1.08 -12.53
CA ARG A 198 -9.17 0.04 -12.89
C ARG A 198 -9.71 0.80 -11.68
N ILE A 199 -8.84 1.30 -10.82
CA ILE A 199 -9.17 2.27 -9.78
C ILE A 199 -9.39 3.63 -10.45
N TYR A 200 -10.55 4.24 -10.21
CA TYR A 200 -10.87 5.59 -10.66
C TYR A 200 -12.00 6.20 -9.83
N PHE A 201 -12.20 7.50 -9.99
CA PHE A 201 -13.30 8.22 -9.34
C PHE A 201 -14.30 8.72 -10.38
N SER A 202 -15.59 8.70 -10.05
CA SER A 202 -16.65 9.17 -10.94
C SER A 202 -17.65 10.07 -10.24
N GLU A 203 -18.27 10.96 -11.01
CA GLU A 203 -19.52 11.63 -10.62
C GLU A 203 -20.66 10.61 -10.37
#